data_AF-A0A522QSB6-F1
#
_entry.id   AF-A0A522QSB6-F1
#
_cell.length_a   1.000
_cell.length_b   1.000
_cell.length_c   1.000
_cell.angle_alpha   90.00
_cell.angle_beta   90.00
_cell.angle_gamma   90.00
#
_symmetry.space_group_name_H-M   'P 1'
#
loop_
_entity.id
_entity.type
_entity.pdbx_description
1 polymer ?
#
loop_
_entity_poly.entity_id
_entity_poly.type
_entity_poly.pdbx_seq_one_letter_code
_entity_poly.pdbx_strand_id
1 'polypeptide(L)' 'SPITYARNVKAPTLIMGDVGDPNVPLVNSYEWYHALRDNGVNVEFWAYPADTHFPGDIVQQTDVYRRWVGWMRKYLQ' A
#
# COMPACT_ATOMS: atom_id res chain seq x y z
N SER A 1 -6.40 2.56 -16.56
CA SER A 1 -5.64 2.35 -15.30
C SER A 1 -6.50 2.80 -14.13
N PRO A 2 -6.42 2.17 -12.92
CA PRO A 2 -7.12 2.64 -11.73
C PRO A 2 -6.84 4.12 -11.39
N ILE A 3 -5.63 4.60 -11.62
CA ILE A 3 -5.20 6.00 -11.38
C ILE A 3 -6.14 7.03 -12.04
N THR A 4 -6.72 6.69 -13.20
CA THR A 4 -7.68 7.54 -13.93
C THR A 4 -8.91 7.90 -13.08
N TYR A 5 -9.28 7.05 -12.13
CA TYR A 5 -10.46 7.19 -11.29
C TYR A 5 -10.13 7.45 -9.81
N ALA A 6 -8.90 7.84 -9.49
CA ALA A 6 -8.46 8.08 -8.11
C ALA A 6 -9.37 9.06 -7.33
N ARG A 7 -9.99 10.03 -8.03
CA ARG A 7 -10.94 11.01 -7.45
C ARG A 7 -12.23 10.39 -6.90
N ASN A 8 -12.60 9.21 -7.42
CA ASN A 8 -13.80 8.49 -6.99
C ASN A 8 -13.57 7.67 -5.72
N VAL A 9 -12.31 7.47 -5.32
CA VAL A 9 -11.99 6.69 -4.11
C VAL A 9 -12.40 7.48 -2.87
N LYS A 10 -13.12 6.81 -1.97
CA LYS A 10 -13.54 7.33 -0.66
C LYS A 10 -13.13 6.44 0.50
N ALA A 11 -12.95 5.15 0.25
CA ALA A 11 -12.57 4.19 1.27
C ALA A 11 -11.13 4.46 1.75
N PRO A 12 -10.88 4.41 3.08
CA PRO A 12 -9.52 4.40 3.60
C PRO A 12 -8.68 3.30 2.94
N THR A 13 -7.48 3.64 2.47
CA THR A 13 -6.62 2.72 1.69
C THR A 13 -5.27 2.50 2.36
N LEU A 14 -4.88 1.24 2.55
CA LEU A 14 -3.52 0.85 2.90
C LEU A 14 -2.79 0.36 1.65
N ILE A 15 -1.62 0.92 1.37
CA ILE A 15 -0.74 0.53 0.28
C ILE A 15 0.52 -0.11 0.87
N MET A 16 0.91 -1.28 0.35
CA MET A 16 2.12 -1.99 0.78
C MET A 16 2.81 -2.57 -0.45
N GLY A 17 4.14 -2.53 -0.49
CA GLY A 17 4.92 -3.14 -1.57
C GLY A 17 6.42 -3.18 -1.29
N ASP A 18 7.12 -4.00 -2.05
CA ASP A 18 8.58 -4.15 -2.00
C ASP A 18 9.24 -3.11 -2.93
N VAL A 19 10.35 -2.52 -2.51
CA VAL A 19 11.05 -1.46 -3.26
C VAL A 19 11.61 -1.98 -4.59
N GLY A 20 12.14 -3.20 -4.59
CA GLY A 20 12.75 -3.84 -5.76
C GLY A 20 11.86 -4.88 -6.42
N ASP A 21 10.52 -4.77 -6.31
CA ASP A 21 9.59 -5.69 -6.94
C ASP A 21 9.81 -5.75 -8.47
N PRO A 22 10.21 -6.91 -9.03
CA PRO A 22 10.49 -7.03 -10.46
C PRO A 22 9.22 -7.11 -11.31
N ASN A 23 8.06 -7.38 -10.70
CA ASN A 23 6.78 -7.57 -11.38
C ASN A 23 5.97 -6.26 -11.40
N VAL A 24 5.96 -5.53 -10.28
CA VAL A 24 5.13 -4.34 -10.10
C VAL A 24 5.97 -3.17 -9.58
N PRO A 25 6.42 -2.26 -10.47
CA PRO A 25 7.23 -1.12 -10.07
C PRO A 25 6.56 -0.25 -8.99
N LEU A 26 7.29 0.02 -7.90
CA LEU A 26 6.78 0.76 -6.75
C LEU A 26 6.31 2.20 -7.10
N VAL A 27 6.80 2.77 -8.20
CA VAL A 27 6.38 4.09 -8.70
C VAL A 27 4.86 4.22 -8.86
N ASN A 28 4.17 3.15 -9.29
CA ASN A 28 2.72 3.15 -9.42
C ASN A 28 2.01 3.33 -8.05
N SER A 29 2.59 2.76 -7.00
CA SER A 29 2.13 2.91 -5.61
C SER A 29 2.39 4.32 -5.09
N TYR A 30 3.50 4.97 -5.45
CA TYR A 30 3.76 6.37 -5.12
C TYR A 30 2.73 7.30 -5.78
N GLU A 31 2.46 7.11 -7.08
CA GLU A 31 1.43 7.89 -7.80
C GLU A 31 0.06 7.75 -7.13
N TRP A 32 -0.33 6.52 -6.80
CA TRP A 32 -1.60 6.25 -6.13
C TRP A 32 -1.67 6.87 -4.73
N TYR A 33 -0.61 6.73 -3.93
CA TYR A 33 -0.52 7.35 -2.60
C TYR A 33 -0.73 8.87 -2.66
N HIS A 34 0.00 9.55 -3.55
CA HIS A 34 -0.14 10.99 -3.71
C HIS A 34 -1.54 11.38 -4.19
N ALA A 35 -2.08 10.70 -5.20
CA ALA A 35 -3.42 10.97 -5.69
C ALA A 35 -4.50 10.81 -4.61
N LEU A 36 -4.42 9.76 -3.80
CA LEU A 36 -5.38 9.53 -2.70
C LEU A 36 -5.23 10.57 -1.59
N ARG A 37 -3.99 10.85 -1.17
CA ARG A 37 -3.70 11.83 -0.12
C ARG A 37 -4.17 13.22 -0.52
N ASP A 38 -3.89 13.63 -1.75
CA ASP A 38 -4.26 14.96 -2.25
C ASP A 38 -5.80 15.09 -2.44
N ASN A 39 -6.50 13.97 -2.63
CA ASN A 39 -7.97 13.90 -2.61
C ASN A 39 -8.58 13.84 -1.19
N GLY A 40 -7.77 13.92 -0.13
CA GLY A 40 -8.21 13.87 1.26
C GLY A 40 -8.65 12.47 1.73
N VAL A 41 -8.29 11.41 0.99
CA VAL A 41 -8.55 10.03 1.43
C VAL A 41 -7.55 9.65 2.51
N ASN A 42 -8.03 9.01 3.58
CA ASN A 42 -7.15 8.42 4.59
C ASN A 42 -6.32 7.32 3.95
N VAL A 43 -5.02 7.56 3.79
CA VAL A 43 -4.11 6.63 3.11
C VAL A 43 -2.80 6.46 3.88
N GLU A 44 -2.35 5.21 4.01
CA GLU A 44 -1.02 4.86 4.49
C GLU A 44 -0.25 4.12 3.41
N PHE A 45 1.06 4.35 3.33
CA PHE A 45 1.94 3.66 2.39
C PHE A 45 3.20 3.15 3.10
N TRP A 46 3.42 1.84 3.02
CA TRP A 46 4.58 1.16 3.57
C TRP A 46 5.38 0.48 2.46
N ALA A 47 6.68 0.78 2.40
CA ALA A 47 7.60 0.19 1.44
C ALA A 47 8.62 -0.68 2.17
N TYR A 48 8.82 -1.91 1.69
CA TYR A 48 9.73 -2.88 2.29
C TYR A 48 11.03 -2.97 1.47
N PRO A 49 12.22 -2.96 2.11
CA PRO A 49 13.50 -2.99 1.41
C PRO A 49 13.83 -4.42 0.96
N ALA A 50 13.13 -4.90 -0.06
CA ALA A 50 13.30 -6.22 -0.64
C ALA A 50 13.22 -6.15 -2.18
N ASP A 51 13.95 -7.05 -2.85
CA ASP A 51 13.98 -7.20 -4.31
C ASP A 51 13.10 -8.39 -4.75
N THR A 52 11.89 -8.45 -4.21
CA THR A 52 10.92 -9.55 -4.35
C THR A 52 9.51 -9.01 -4.59
N HIS A 53 8.54 -9.89 -4.89
CA HIS A 53 7.12 -9.50 -4.96
C HIS A 53 6.43 -9.51 -3.58
N PHE A 54 7.04 -10.17 -2.61
CA PHE A 54 6.60 -10.22 -1.22
C PHE A 54 7.84 -10.51 -0.34
N PRO A 55 8.01 -9.85 0.82
CA PRO A 55 9.24 -9.97 1.60
C PRO A 55 9.54 -11.43 1.98
N GLY A 56 10.79 -11.85 1.82
CA GLY A 56 11.25 -13.17 2.30
C GLY A 56 11.56 -13.19 3.80
N ASP A 57 11.96 -12.06 4.38
CA ASP A 57 12.33 -11.94 5.79
C ASP A 57 11.12 -12.07 6.73
N ILE A 58 11.21 -12.91 7.77
CA ILE A 58 10.09 -13.21 8.66
C ILE A 58 9.62 -12.00 9.47
N VAL A 59 10.52 -11.07 9.80
CA VAL A 59 10.17 -9.85 10.53
C VAL A 59 9.34 -8.94 9.62
N GLN A 60 9.75 -8.76 8.38
CA GLN A 60 9.00 -7.98 7.39
C GLN A 60 7.64 -8.61 7.07
N GLN A 61 7.58 -9.93 6.86
CA GLN A 61 6.31 -10.64 6.63
C GLN A 61 5.34 -10.47 7.81
N THR A 62 5.84 -10.62 9.03
CA THR A 62 5.03 -10.43 10.25
C THR A 62 4.51 -8.99 10.33
N ASP A 63 5.32 -8.01 9.92
CA ASP A 63 4.92 -6.61 9.89
C ASP A 63 3.83 -6.34 8.83
N VAL A 64 3.95 -6.91 7.62
CA VAL A 64 2.91 -6.86 6.59
C VAL A 64 1.57 -7.35 7.15
N TYR A 65 1.55 -8.53 7.77
CA TYR A 65 0.32 -9.09 8.33
C TYR A 65 -0.22 -8.25 9.49
N ARG A 66 0.65 -7.75 10.37
CA ARG A 66 0.25 -6.89 11.49
C ARG A 66 -0.43 -5.62 10.99
N ARG A 67 0.12 -4.97 9.97
CA ARG A 67 -0.46 -3.75 9.38
C ARG A 67 -1.76 -4.03 8.68
N TRP A 68 -1.82 -5.11 7.90
CA TRP A 68 -3.04 -5.50 7.19
C TRP A 68 -4.20 -5.76 8.15
N VAL A 69 -3.98 -6.61 9.16
CA VAL A 69 -5.00 -6.91 10.18
C VAL A 69 -5.34 -5.65 10.98
N GLY A 70 -4.34 -4.84 11.36
CA GLY A 70 -4.55 -3.58 12.06
C GLY A 70 -5.44 -2.61 11.29
N TRP A 71 -5.23 -2.50 9.96
CA TRP A 71 -6.04 -1.66 9.08
C TRP A 71 -7.49 -2.13 9.03
N MET A 72 -7.71 -3.43 8.83
CA MET A 72 -9.05 -4.01 8.81
C MET A 72 -9.76 -3.80 10.15
N ARG A 73 -9.07 -4.01 11.27
CA ARG A 73 -9.63 -3.74 12.60
C ARG A 73 -10.01 -2.28 12.79
N LYS A 74 -9.34 -1.33 12.15
CA LYS A 74 -9.63 0.11 12.28
C LYS A 74 -10.80 0.56 11.41
N TYR A 75 -11.00 -0.03 10.24
CA TYR A 75 -11.90 0.52 9.22
C TYR A 75 -12.99 -0.43 8.70
N LEU A 76 -12.97 -1.73 9.03
CA LEU A 76 -13.93 -2.73 8.55
C LEU A 76 -14.89 -3.27 9.64
N GLN A 77 -14.93 -2.66 10.82
CA GLN A 77 -15.87 -3.06 11.89
C GLN A 77 -17.30 -2.61 11.60
#